data_AF-A0A7V5FSC4-F1
#
_entry.id   AF-A0A7V5FSC4-F1
#
_cell.length_a   1.000
_cell.length_b   1.000
_cell.length_c   1.000
_cell.angle_alpha   90.00
_cell.angle_beta   90.00
_cell.angle_gamma   90.00
#
_symmetry.space_group_name_H-M   'P 1'
#
loop_
_entity.id
_entity.type
_entity.pdbx_description
1 polymer ?
#
loop_
_entity_poly.entity_id
_entity_poly.type
_entity_poly.pdbx_seq_one_letter_code
_entity_poly.pdbx_strand_id
1 'polypeptide(L)'
;MRSLIITCMCAVYTFFYLVQIGQARPVKRYDERTRMCRFLADGRLDWESEPWGTGGIKFREVCKSCHHRNNNKGATFIHAESYTSKAWNSIFTKRRKKCARDGSWNVLSEDELQMVNDYLYRNGDWTYDPNSADSCG
;
A
#
# COMPACT_ATOMS: atom_id res chain seq x y z
N MET A 1 20.32 -43.40 19.69
CA MET A 1 21.08 -42.18 19.33
C MET A 1 20.80 -41.71 17.91
N ARG A 2 20.95 -42.55 16.87
CA ARG A 2 20.61 -42.18 15.47
C ARG A 2 19.17 -41.67 15.28
N SER A 3 18.19 -42.31 15.91
CA SER A 3 16.78 -41.91 15.83
C SER A 3 16.48 -40.57 16.49
N LEU A 4 17.21 -40.18 17.55
CA LEU A 4 17.08 -38.88 18.23
C LEU A 4 17.67 -37.74 17.38
N ILE A 5 18.75 -38.01 16.65
CA ILE A 5 19.38 -37.06 15.73
C ILE A 5 18.46 -36.76 14.54
N ILE A 6 17.81 -37.79 13.97
CA ILE A 6 16.89 -37.64 12.83
C ILE A 6 15.66 -36.82 13.23
N THR A 7 15.08 -37.06 14.41
CA THR A 7 13.92 -36.29 14.89
C THR A 7 14.27 -34.82 15.16
N CYS A 8 15.45 -34.54 15.73
CA CYS A 8 15.93 -33.16 15.89
C CYS A 8 16.15 -32.45 14.55
N MET A 9 16.69 -33.14 13.54
CA MET A 9 16.87 -32.53 12.21
C MET A 9 15.54 -32.21 11.52
N CYS A 10 14.52 -33.08 11.65
CA CYS A 10 13.19 -32.80 11.10
C CYS A 10 12.51 -31.61 11.80
N ALA A 11 12.63 -31.50 13.12
CA ALA A 11 12.07 -30.38 13.90
C ALA A 11 12.74 -29.04 13.58
N VAL A 12 14.05 -29.05 13.33
CA VAL A 12 14.78 -27.84 12.88
C VAL A 12 14.36 -27.45 11.46
N TYR A 13 14.19 -28.42 10.56
CA TYR A 13 13.73 -28.16 9.19
C TYR A 13 12.31 -27.57 9.16
N THR A 14 11.36 -28.07 9.95
CA THR A 14 10.00 -27.49 10.02
C THR A 14 9.96 -26.12 10.68
N PHE A 15 10.86 -25.81 11.61
CA PHE A 15 10.97 -24.48 12.21
C PHE A 15 11.46 -23.42 11.20
N PHE A 16 12.38 -23.77 10.30
CA PHE A 16 12.85 -22.85 9.25
C PHE A 16 11.80 -22.56 8.16
N TYR A 17 10.85 -23.48 7.90
CA TYR A 17 9.77 -23.24 6.93
C TYR A 17 8.68 -22.27 7.44
N LEU A 18 8.56 -22.05 8.75
CA LEU A 18 7.57 -21.14 9.32
C LEU A 18 8.05 -19.66 9.38
N VAL A 19 9.31 -19.37 9.03
CA VAL A 19 9.92 -18.03 9.16
C VAL A 19 9.81 -17.17 7.90
N GLN A 20 9.16 -17.65 6.84
CA GLN A 20 8.77 -16.82 5.69
C GLN A 20 7.30 -16.45 5.94
N ILE A 21 6.84 -15.20 6.10
CA ILE A 21 7.08 -14.02 5.26
C ILE A 21 6.80 -12.78 6.15
N GLY A 22 7.83 -12.13 6.68
CA GLY A 22 7.69 -10.73 7.08
C GLY A 22 7.50 -9.92 5.81
N GLN A 23 6.24 -9.56 5.47
CA GLN A 23 5.93 -8.68 4.33
C GLN A 23 6.55 -7.31 4.62
N ALA A 24 7.79 -7.07 4.16
CA ALA A 24 8.40 -5.77 4.31
C ALA A 24 7.64 -4.78 3.42
N ARG A 25 6.95 -3.83 4.06
CA ARG A 25 6.22 -2.73 3.40
C ARG A 25 7.22 -1.82 2.66
N PRO A 26 6.81 -1.12 1.59
CA PRO A 26 7.72 -0.26 0.85
C PRO A 26 8.22 0.89 1.74
N VAL A 27 9.54 1.04 1.81
CA VAL A 27 10.22 2.09 2.59
C VAL A 27 10.16 3.45 1.89
N LYS A 28 10.09 3.47 0.55
CA LYS A 28 10.04 4.68 -0.27
C LYS A 28 9.26 4.44 -1.56
N ARG A 29 8.84 5.52 -2.22
CA ARG A 29 8.28 5.48 -3.58
C ARG A 29 8.72 6.67 -4.41
N TYR A 30 8.81 6.49 -5.72
CA TYR A 30 8.95 7.61 -6.65
C TYR A 30 7.58 8.23 -6.94
N ASP A 31 7.46 9.53 -6.71
CA ASP A 31 6.30 10.30 -7.12
C ASP A 31 6.50 10.92 -8.49
N GLU A 32 5.90 10.32 -9.52
CA GLU A 32 5.98 10.80 -10.90
C GLU A 32 5.44 12.24 -11.07
N ARG A 33 4.53 12.69 -10.20
CA ARG A 33 3.95 14.05 -10.29
C ARG A 33 4.96 15.12 -9.89
N THR A 34 5.68 14.90 -8.80
CA THR A 34 6.65 15.86 -8.26
C THR A 34 8.09 15.56 -8.68
N ARG A 35 8.33 14.39 -9.28
CA ARG A 35 9.65 13.84 -9.61
C ARG A 35 10.56 13.67 -8.40
N MET A 36 9.98 13.44 -7.21
CA MET A 36 10.71 13.28 -5.97
C MET A 36 10.52 11.89 -5.36
N CYS A 37 11.56 11.40 -4.67
CA CYS A 37 11.43 10.27 -3.77
C CYS A 37 10.65 10.67 -2.52
N ARG A 38 9.70 9.83 -2.11
CA ARG A 38 8.98 9.96 -0.85
C ARG A 38 9.37 8.80 0.04
N PHE A 39 9.92 9.11 1.22
CA PHE A 39 10.30 8.13 2.23
C PHE A 39 9.09 7.85 3.11
N LEU A 40 8.51 6.67 2.95
CA LEU A 40 7.27 6.28 3.60
C LEU A 40 7.49 5.64 4.96
N ALA A 41 8.70 5.18 5.30
CA ALA A 41 9.03 4.57 6.59
C ALA A 41 9.97 5.46 7.43
N ASP A 42 9.98 6.77 7.17
CA ASP A 42 10.74 7.76 7.94
C ASP A 42 9.96 9.07 8.07
N GLY A 43 10.26 9.82 9.13
CA GLY A 43 9.71 11.13 9.42
C GLY A 43 8.16 11.16 9.45
N ARG A 44 7.59 12.27 8.96
CA ARG A 44 6.14 12.50 8.98
C ARG A 44 5.37 11.41 8.21
N LEU A 45 5.90 10.96 7.07
CA LEU A 45 5.16 10.04 6.20
C LEU A 45 5.09 8.62 6.77
N ASP A 46 5.94 8.27 7.74
CA ASP A 46 5.78 7.01 8.46
C ASP A 46 4.44 6.93 9.18
N TRP A 47 4.05 8.01 9.86
CA TRP A 47 2.74 8.09 10.51
C TRP A 47 1.61 8.32 9.50
N GLU A 48 1.76 9.28 8.59
CA GLU A 48 0.65 9.72 7.72
C GLU A 48 0.21 8.68 6.69
N SER A 49 1.09 7.71 6.38
CA SER A 49 0.83 6.64 5.42
C SER A 49 0.27 5.37 6.07
N GLU A 50 0.03 5.36 7.39
CA GLU A 50 -0.60 4.25 8.10
C GLU A 50 -2.14 4.33 8.04
N PRO A 51 -2.86 3.23 8.35
CA PRO A 51 -4.32 3.23 8.37
C PRO A 51 -4.93 4.32 9.27
N TRP A 52 -4.28 4.69 10.36
CA TRP A 52 -4.73 5.76 11.27
C TRP A 52 -4.18 7.15 10.93
N GLY A 53 -3.24 7.25 9.99
CA GLY A 53 -2.74 8.53 9.48
C GLY A 53 -3.72 9.21 8.54
N THR A 54 -3.39 10.44 8.12
CA THR A 54 -4.25 11.27 7.25
C THR A 54 -4.60 10.55 5.96
N GLY A 55 -3.65 9.85 5.32
CA GLY A 55 -3.91 9.12 4.08
C GLY A 55 -4.97 8.02 4.24
N GLY A 56 -4.86 7.23 5.31
CA GLY A 56 -5.83 6.18 5.64
C GLY A 56 -7.20 6.73 6.03
N ILE A 57 -7.23 7.83 6.80
CA ILE A 57 -8.46 8.55 7.16
C ILE A 57 -9.16 9.06 5.90
N LYS A 58 -8.46 9.80 5.04
CA LYS A 58 -9.05 10.38 3.82
C LYS A 58 -9.48 9.33 2.80
N PHE A 59 -8.79 8.19 2.72
CA PHE A 59 -9.26 7.06 1.93
C PHE A 59 -10.64 6.56 2.41
N ARG A 60 -10.83 6.43 3.74
CA ARG A 60 -12.11 6.01 4.32
C ARG A 60 -13.20 7.06 4.19
N GLU A 61 -12.87 8.33 4.39
CA GLU A 61 -13.85 9.42 4.31
C GLU A 61 -14.32 9.66 2.88
N VAL A 62 -13.38 9.71 1.93
CA VAL A 62 -13.68 10.16 0.55
C VAL A 62 -13.87 8.97 -0.38
N CYS A 63 -12.89 8.09 -0.53
CA CYS A 63 -12.97 7.00 -1.50
C CYS A 63 -14.00 5.94 -1.08
N LYS A 64 -14.02 5.55 0.19
CA LYS A 64 -14.95 4.53 0.70
C LYS A 64 -16.39 5.04 0.82
N SER A 65 -16.65 6.35 0.74
CA SER A 65 -18.01 6.89 0.61
C SER A 65 -18.75 6.43 -0.66
N CYS A 66 -17.98 5.97 -1.66
CA CYS A 66 -18.51 5.33 -2.86
C CYS A 66 -18.19 3.83 -2.89
N HIS A 67 -16.98 3.44 -2.44
CA HIS A 67 -16.47 2.08 -2.63
C HIS A 67 -16.64 1.15 -1.40
N HIS A 68 -17.76 1.23 -0.69
CA HIS A 68 -18.14 0.30 0.39
C HIS A 68 -18.99 -0.88 -0.13
N ARG A 69 -19.07 -1.99 0.64
CA ARG A 69 -19.62 -3.28 0.16
C ARG A 69 -21.06 -3.17 -0.38
N ASN A 70 -21.87 -2.36 0.29
CA ASN A 70 -23.29 -2.22 0.01
C ASN A 70 -23.62 -0.82 -0.56
N ASN A 71 -22.74 -0.29 -1.41
CA ASN A 71 -22.99 1.02 -2.02
C ASN A 71 -24.13 0.93 -3.04
N ASN A 72 -24.93 2.00 -3.11
CA ASN A 72 -26.00 2.17 -4.09
C ASN A 72 -25.56 2.96 -5.33
N LYS A 73 -24.25 3.21 -5.47
CA LYS A 73 -23.66 4.03 -6.55
C LYS A 73 -23.12 3.19 -7.70
N GLY A 74 -23.27 1.86 -7.65
CA GLY A 74 -22.74 0.92 -8.65
C GLY A 74 -21.20 0.86 -8.66
N ALA A 75 -20.54 1.39 -7.64
CA ALA A 75 -19.09 1.41 -7.57
C ALA A 75 -18.57 0.06 -7.06
N THR A 76 -17.46 -0.43 -7.64
CA THR A 76 -16.82 -1.66 -7.14
C THR A 76 -16.32 -1.43 -5.72
N PHE A 77 -16.53 -2.40 -4.83
CA PHE A 77 -15.93 -2.37 -3.51
C PHE A 77 -14.40 -2.37 -3.59
N ILE A 78 -13.72 -1.50 -2.84
CA ILE A 78 -12.24 -1.45 -2.81
C ILE A 78 -11.68 -1.45 -1.39
N HIS A 79 -10.51 -2.05 -1.22
CA HIS A 79 -9.62 -1.95 -0.07
C HIS A 79 -8.26 -1.40 -0.53
N ALA A 80 -7.32 -1.15 0.39
CA ALA A 80 -5.97 -0.77 0.01
C ALA A 80 -5.31 -1.88 -0.81
N GLU A 81 -5.61 -3.13 -0.50
CA GLU A 81 -5.10 -4.33 -1.16
C GLU A 81 -5.83 -4.63 -2.48
N SER A 82 -6.76 -3.79 -2.95
CA SER A 82 -7.44 -4.02 -4.23
C SER A 82 -6.54 -3.82 -5.45
N TYR A 83 -5.38 -3.19 -5.27
CA TYR A 83 -4.38 -2.99 -6.32
C TYR A 83 -2.98 -3.10 -5.72
N THR A 84 -1.99 -3.42 -6.55
CA THR A 84 -0.58 -3.35 -6.16
C THR A 84 -0.12 -1.92 -5.93
N SER A 85 0.97 -1.72 -5.19
CA SER A 85 1.56 -0.39 -4.94
C SER A 85 1.77 0.42 -6.23
N LYS A 86 2.36 -0.22 -7.26
CA LYS A 86 2.58 0.40 -8.57
C LYS A 86 1.28 0.78 -9.27
N ALA A 87 0.25 -0.07 -9.18
CA ALA A 87 -1.05 0.19 -9.77
C ALA A 87 -1.74 1.38 -9.09
N TRP A 88 -1.66 1.50 -7.76
CA TRP A 88 -2.12 2.69 -7.05
C TRP A 88 -1.39 3.94 -7.49
N ASN A 89 -0.05 3.93 -7.52
CA ASN A 89 0.72 5.09 -7.95
C ASN A 89 0.31 5.54 -9.36
N SER A 90 0.09 4.59 -10.27
CA SER A 90 -0.35 4.88 -11.64
C SER A 90 -1.77 5.46 -11.69
N ILE A 91 -2.69 5.04 -10.82
CA ILE A 91 -4.06 5.56 -10.78
C ILE A 91 -4.05 7.04 -10.42
N PHE A 92 -3.30 7.42 -9.39
CA PHE A 92 -3.20 8.80 -8.92
C PHE A 92 -2.43 9.68 -9.90
N THR A 93 -1.26 9.22 -10.38
CA THR A 93 -0.43 9.98 -11.31
C THR A 93 -1.14 10.25 -12.64
N LYS A 94 -1.73 9.22 -13.26
CA LYS A 94 -2.36 9.34 -14.59
C LYS A 94 -3.84 9.67 -14.52
N ARG A 95 -4.38 9.94 -13.32
CA ARG A 95 -5.81 10.15 -13.04
C ARG A 95 -6.70 9.16 -13.84
N ARG A 96 -6.41 7.85 -13.75
CA ARG A 96 -6.99 6.84 -14.67
C ARG A 96 -8.47 6.56 -14.45
N LYS A 97 -8.99 6.84 -13.25
CA LYS A 97 -10.37 6.54 -12.86
C LYS A 97 -11.26 7.74 -13.14
N LYS A 98 -12.53 7.49 -13.46
CA LYS A 98 -13.53 8.54 -13.76
C LYS A 98 -13.61 9.57 -12.63
N CYS A 99 -13.65 9.12 -11.38
CA CYS A 99 -13.70 9.97 -10.19
C CYS A 99 -12.48 10.91 -10.02
N ALA A 100 -11.34 10.58 -10.64
CA ALA A 100 -10.16 11.44 -10.65
C ALA A 100 -10.22 12.55 -11.72
N ARG A 101 -11.12 12.42 -12.70
CA ARG A 101 -11.28 13.31 -13.86
C ARG A 101 -12.53 14.17 -13.79
N ASP A 102 -13.58 13.69 -13.12
CA ASP A 102 -14.87 14.39 -12.99
C ASP A 102 -14.94 15.32 -11.77
N GLY A 103 -13.83 15.50 -11.05
CA GLY A 103 -13.75 16.39 -9.89
C GLY A 103 -14.23 15.76 -8.58
N SER A 104 -14.63 14.49 -8.54
CA SER A 104 -14.99 13.80 -7.28
C SER A 104 -13.88 13.84 -6.22
N TRP A 105 -12.62 14.05 -6.64
CA TRP A 105 -11.46 14.19 -5.76
C TRP A 105 -11.21 15.62 -5.27
N ASN A 106 -11.90 16.63 -5.81
CA ASN A 106 -11.64 18.05 -5.50
C ASN A 106 -12.02 18.46 -4.07
N VAL A 107 -12.67 17.56 -3.32
CA VAL A 107 -12.90 17.73 -1.87
C VAL A 107 -11.62 17.56 -1.04
N LEU A 108 -10.56 17.00 -1.64
CA LEU A 108 -9.24 16.85 -1.05
C LEU A 108 -8.30 17.89 -1.67
N SER A 109 -7.43 18.46 -0.84
CA SER A 109 -6.27 19.20 -1.32
C SER A 109 -5.30 18.27 -2.06
N GLU A 110 -4.42 18.85 -2.90
CA GLU A 110 -3.39 18.07 -3.60
C GLU A 110 -2.43 17.35 -2.63
N ASP A 111 -2.20 17.92 -1.43
CA ASP A 111 -1.40 17.29 -0.39
C ASP A 111 -2.12 16.11 0.27
N GLU A 112 -3.43 16.24 0.56
CA GLU A 112 -4.22 15.12 1.06
C GLU A 112 -4.34 14.01 0.02
N LEU A 113 -4.52 14.34 -1.26
CA LEU A 113 -4.48 13.35 -2.35
C LEU A 113 -3.14 12.63 -2.41
N GLN A 114 -2.05 13.35 -2.19
CA GLN A 114 -0.72 12.76 -2.13
C GLN A 114 -0.60 11.77 -0.97
N MET A 115 -1.13 12.11 0.21
CA MET A 115 -1.12 11.23 1.39
C MET A 115 -2.02 10.01 1.19
N VAL A 116 -3.17 10.15 0.52
CA VAL A 116 -4.01 9.00 0.15
C VAL A 116 -3.23 8.06 -0.78
N ASN A 117 -2.48 8.58 -1.76
CA ASN A 117 -1.63 7.77 -2.61
C ASN A 117 -0.48 7.12 -1.81
N ASP A 118 0.15 7.84 -0.87
CA ASP A 118 1.19 7.28 0.02
C ASP A 118 0.65 6.08 0.83
N TYR A 119 -0.52 6.24 1.45
CA TYR A 119 -1.20 5.19 2.19
C TYR A 119 -1.54 3.99 1.29
N LEU A 120 -2.15 4.21 0.13
CA LEU A 120 -2.55 3.13 -0.77
C LEU A 120 -1.34 2.44 -1.42
N TYR A 121 -0.26 3.16 -1.69
CA TYR A 121 0.99 2.57 -2.14
C TYR A 121 1.59 1.67 -1.05
N ARG A 122 1.64 2.15 0.19
CA ARG A 122 2.23 1.41 1.32
C ARG A 122 1.44 0.17 1.72
N ASN A 123 0.13 0.18 1.50
CA ASN A 123 -0.80 -0.88 1.91
C ASN A 123 -1.45 -1.60 0.71
N GLY A 124 -0.84 -1.48 -0.47
CA GLY A 124 -1.26 -2.22 -1.67
C GLY A 124 -1.05 -3.73 -1.54
N ASP A 125 -1.63 -4.47 -2.47
CA ASP A 125 -1.34 -5.90 -2.61
C ASP A 125 0.12 -6.11 -3.03
N TRP A 126 0.75 -7.20 -2.57
CA TRP A 126 2.16 -7.51 -2.86
C TRP A 126 3.12 -6.34 -2.57
N THR A 127 2.93 -5.66 -1.45
CA THR A 127 3.76 -4.51 -1.03
C THR A 127 5.23 -4.84 -0.78
N TYR A 128 5.58 -6.13 -0.69
CA TYR A 128 6.95 -6.59 -0.81
C TYR A 128 7.34 -6.74 -2.30
N ASP A 129 7.97 -5.71 -2.86
CA ASP A 129 8.70 -5.81 -4.13
C ASP A 129 10.16 -5.39 -3.86
N PRO A 130 11.11 -6.36 -3.81
CA PRO A 130 12.53 -6.09 -3.55
C PRO A 130 13.18 -5.23 -4.63
N ASN A 131 12.53 -5.04 -5.79
CA ASN A 131 12.97 -4.18 -6.89
C ASN A 131 12.15 -2.87 -7.02
N SER A 132 11.02 -2.72 -6.31
CA SER A 132 10.16 -1.52 -6.43
C SER A 132 10.80 -0.27 -5.83
N ALA A 133 11.76 -0.47 -4.91
CA ALA A 133 12.50 0.59 -4.26
C ALA A 133 13.73 1.04 -5.07
N ASP A 134 14.07 0.37 -6.16
CA ASP A 134 15.35 0.61 -6.87
C ASP A 134 15.29 1.72 -7.92
N SER A 135 14.11 2.28 -8.19
CA SER A 135 13.97 3.35 -9.20
C SER A 135 14.27 4.76 -8.70
N CYS A 136 14.62 4.90 -7.41
CA CYS A 136 14.66 6.17 -6.73
C CYS A 136 15.81 6.15 -5.70
N GLY A 137 17.03 6.40 -6.18
CA GLY A 137 18.28 6.37 -5.41
C GLY A 137 19.39 5.68 -6.17
#